data_AF-X1DMA8-F1
#
_entry.id   AF-X1DMA8-F1
#
_cell.length_a   1.000
_cell.length_b   1.000
_cell.length_c   1.000
_cell.angle_alpha   90.00
_cell.angle_beta   90.00
_cell.angle_gamma   90.00
#
_symmetry.space_group_name_H-M   'P 1'
#
loop_
_entity.id
_entity.type
_entity.pdbx_description
1 polymer ?
#
loop_
_entity_poly.entity_id
_entity_poly.type
_entity_poly.pdbx_seq_one_letter_code
_entity_poly.pdbx_strand_id
1 'polypeptide(L)'
;MTCFDNFIGVDGTCNDVVPESGLNLSDIGLPVDELNSIVTKDFRNGKALGEAKISFATKMIFNEVLAHFSDKIRPTSLMDQQRVGIPQENLNIQNGIAGVMKGIQLEFCQTTSFLDFFVSSISVQVDVTGDIDVEVWDLIQNKLLDTITISAV
;
A
#
# COMPACT_ATOMS: atom_id res chain seq x y z
N MET A 1 3.93 0.09 -6.62
CA MET A 1 4.91 0.98 -7.30
C MET A 1 5.14 0.61 -8.77
N THR A 2 4.25 -0.16 -9.39
CA THR A 2 4.45 -0.74 -10.73
C THR A 2 4.34 0.26 -11.89
N CYS A 3 3.78 1.46 -11.68
CA CYS A 3 3.55 2.43 -12.76
C CYS A 3 4.79 3.18 -13.24
N PHE A 4 5.86 3.25 -12.44
CA PHE A 4 7.11 3.93 -12.82
C PHE A 4 8.26 2.95 -13.07
N ASP A 5 8.01 1.66 -12.92
CA ASP A 5 8.97 0.61 -13.25
C ASP A 5 9.16 0.58 -14.77
N ASN A 6 10.41 0.58 -15.24
CA ASN A 6 10.75 0.63 -16.68
C ASN A 6 10.17 1.85 -17.44
N PHE A 7 9.81 2.94 -16.75
CA PHE A 7 9.30 4.14 -17.40
C PHE A 7 10.41 4.98 -18.04
N ILE A 8 11.62 5.02 -17.47
CA ILE A 8 12.80 5.68 -18.08
C ILE A 8 13.89 4.64 -18.24
N GLY A 9 14.48 4.56 -19.43
CA GLY A 9 15.52 3.61 -19.78
C GLY A 9 16.93 4.17 -19.64
N VAL A 10 17.90 3.26 -19.58
CA VAL A 10 19.33 3.56 -19.55
C VAL A 10 19.99 2.84 -20.73
N ASP A 11 20.18 3.55 -21.83
CA ASP A 11 20.76 3.01 -23.06
C ASP A 11 22.26 2.75 -22.90
N GLY A 12 22.65 1.48 -22.86
CA GLY A 12 24.05 1.06 -22.81
C GLY A 12 24.39 -0.13 -23.71
N THR A 13 23.40 -0.86 -24.22
CA THR A 13 23.57 -2.03 -25.10
C THR A 13 22.40 -2.20 -26.07
N CYS A 14 22.62 -2.85 -27.21
CA CYS A 14 21.56 -3.14 -28.19
C CYS A 14 20.47 -4.13 -27.70
N ASN A 15 20.59 -4.65 -26.47
CA ASN A 15 19.66 -5.60 -25.86
C ASN A 15 18.89 -4.98 -24.67
N ASP A 16 18.95 -3.66 -24.50
CA ASP A 16 18.24 -3.00 -23.41
C ASP A 16 16.73 -3.06 -23.63
N VAL A 17 16.00 -3.23 -22.52
CA VAL A 17 14.54 -3.23 -22.53
C VAL A 17 14.10 -1.83 -22.92
N VAL A 18 13.29 -1.73 -23.98
CA VAL A 18 12.72 -0.45 -24.41
C VAL A 18 11.80 0.05 -23.29
N PRO A 19 12.02 1.27 -22.77
CA PRO A 19 11.17 1.82 -21.73
C PRO A 19 9.76 2.08 -22.25
N GLU A 20 8.75 1.94 -21.39
CA GLU A 20 7.34 2.08 -21.79
C GLU A 20 7.01 3.50 -22.29
N SER A 21 7.71 4.52 -21.79
CA SER A 21 7.53 5.90 -22.22
C SER A 21 8.32 6.25 -23.49
N GLY A 22 9.25 5.39 -23.90
CA GLY A 22 10.24 5.69 -24.93
C GLY A 22 11.31 6.71 -24.52
N LEU A 23 11.36 7.13 -23.25
CA LEU A 23 12.35 8.10 -22.75
C LEU A 23 13.57 7.41 -22.17
N ASN A 24 14.75 7.95 -22.49
CA ASN A 24 16.03 7.45 -22.02
C ASN A 24 16.88 8.56 -21.36
N LEU A 25 17.83 8.16 -20.50
CA LEU A 25 18.80 9.10 -19.91
C LEU A 25 19.67 9.80 -20.98
N SER A 26 19.85 9.17 -22.14
CA SER A 26 20.52 9.75 -23.30
C SER A 26 19.81 11.02 -23.80
N ASP A 27 18.49 11.10 -23.70
CA ASP A 27 17.68 12.24 -24.15
C ASP A 27 17.94 13.52 -23.32
N ILE A 28 18.41 13.35 -22.08
CA ILE A 28 18.79 14.47 -21.19
C ILE A 28 20.30 14.70 -21.15
N GLY A 29 21.05 14.09 -22.08
CA GLY A 29 22.49 14.25 -22.20
C GLY A 29 23.31 13.43 -21.21
N LEU A 30 22.74 12.38 -20.62
CA LEU A 30 23.43 11.44 -19.73
C LEU A 30 23.51 10.04 -20.36
N PRO A 31 24.32 9.84 -21.42
CA PRO A 31 24.56 8.52 -21.98
C PRO A 31 25.35 7.64 -21.00
N VAL A 32 25.29 6.32 -21.18
CA VAL A 32 25.98 5.36 -20.29
C VAL A 32 27.49 5.56 -20.22
N ASP A 33 28.12 6.03 -21.30
CA ASP A 33 29.56 6.33 -21.30
C ASP A 33 29.91 7.48 -20.34
N GLU A 34 29.05 8.50 -20.26
CA GLU A 34 29.20 9.58 -19.29
C GLU A 34 28.93 9.09 -17.87
N LEU A 35 27.93 8.22 -17.68
CA LEU A 35 27.66 7.61 -16.38
C LEU A 35 28.80 6.69 -15.92
N ASN A 36 29.49 6.04 -16.84
CA ASN A 36 30.68 5.22 -16.55
C ASN A 36 31.89 6.08 -16.15
N SER A 37 32.00 7.32 -16.64
CA SER A 37 33.11 8.21 -16.29
C SER A 37 33.01 8.75 -14.85
N ILE A 38 31.78 8.87 -14.34
CA ILE A 38 31.47 9.39 -13.00
C ILE A 38 31.13 8.29 -11.97
N VAL A 39 31.14 7.02 -12.38
CA VAL A 39 30.77 5.90 -11.50
C VAL A 39 31.78 5.78 -10.35
N THR A 40 31.27 5.77 -9.12
CA THR A 40 32.09 5.52 -7.93
C THR A 40 32.17 4.02 -7.65
N LYS A 41 33.10 3.60 -6.78
CA LYS A 41 33.27 2.20 -6.34
C LYS A 41 31.99 1.54 -5.78
N ASP A 42 30.97 2.33 -5.47
CA ASP A 42 29.71 1.88 -4.86
C ASP A 42 28.75 1.28 -5.89
N PHE A 43 29.02 1.47 -7.19
CA PHE A 43 28.18 0.97 -8.27
C PHE A 43 28.99 0.10 -9.25
N ARG A 44 28.37 -0.97 -9.74
CA ARG A 44 29.02 -1.94 -10.64
C ARG A 44 29.43 -1.33 -11.98
N ASN A 45 28.62 -0.40 -12.50
CA ASN A 45 28.83 0.31 -13.76
C ASN A 45 27.89 1.52 -13.83
N GLY A 46 28.10 2.39 -14.84
CA GLY A 46 27.29 3.58 -15.10
C GLY A 46 25.80 3.27 -15.32
N LYS A 47 25.47 2.09 -15.87
CA LYS A 47 24.08 1.63 -16.00
C LYS A 47 23.41 1.45 -14.63
N ALA A 48 24.07 0.74 -13.70
CA ALA A 48 23.56 0.56 -12.34
C ALA A 48 23.45 1.89 -11.58
N LEU A 49 24.35 2.83 -11.83
CA LEU A 49 24.25 4.20 -11.30
C LEU A 49 23.03 4.93 -11.87
N GLY A 50 22.80 4.87 -13.18
CA GLY A 50 21.64 5.46 -13.84
C GLY A 50 20.31 4.92 -13.31
N GLU A 51 20.19 3.59 -13.21
CA GLU A 51 19.02 2.91 -12.64
C GLU A 51 18.76 3.34 -11.19
N ALA A 52 19.82 3.46 -10.36
CA ALA A 52 19.69 3.92 -8.99
C ALA A 52 19.26 5.39 -8.89
N LYS A 53 19.73 6.26 -9.79
CA LYS A 53 19.33 7.67 -9.85
C LYS A 53 17.88 7.83 -10.29
N ILE A 54 17.44 7.06 -11.28
CA ILE A 54 16.03 7.00 -11.69
C ILE A 54 15.16 6.57 -10.50
N SER A 55 15.53 5.47 -9.82
CA SER A 55 14.78 5.00 -8.64
C SER A 55 14.68 6.07 -7.54
N PHE A 56 15.76 6.80 -7.29
CA PHE A 56 15.76 7.89 -6.31
C PHE A 56 14.86 9.05 -6.73
N ALA A 57 14.94 9.49 -7.99
CA ALA A 57 14.11 10.56 -8.53
C ALA A 57 12.62 10.19 -8.50
N THR A 58 12.28 8.96 -8.87
CA THR A 58 10.91 8.44 -8.79
C THR A 58 10.39 8.49 -7.36
N LYS A 59 11.19 8.08 -6.37
CA LYS A 59 10.81 8.17 -4.94
C LYS A 59 10.60 9.61 -4.48
N MET A 60 11.42 10.55 -4.97
CA MET A 60 11.30 11.96 -4.63
C MET A 60 10.02 12.58 -5.20
N ILE A 61 9.76 12.37 -6.50
CA ILE A 61 8.52 12.82 -7.15
C ILE A 61 7.31 12.18 -6.49
N PHE A 62 7.39 10.88 -6.18
CA PHE A 62 6.33 10.19 -5.45
C PHE A 62 6.04 10.87 -4.11
N ASN A 63 7.06 11.12 -3.29
CA ASN A 63 6.89 11.79 -2.01
C ASN A 63 6.35 13.22 -2.13
N GLU A 64 6.73 13.95 -3.19
CA GLU A 64 6.22 15.29 -3.45
C GLU A 64 4.74 15.27 -3.85
N VAL A 65 4.35 14.35 -4.72
CA VAL A 65 2.95 14.09 -5.05
C VAL A 65 2.17 13.70 -3.79
N LEU A 66 2.72 12.82 -2.95
CA LEU A 66 2.10 12.44 -1.68
C LEU A 66 1.91 13.64 -0.75
N ALA A 67 2.92 14.49 -0.61
CA ALA A 67 2.86 15.68 0.22
C ALA A 67 1.86 16.71 -0.32
N HIS A 68 1.71 16.79 -1.64
CA HIS A 68 0.70 17.66 -2.26
C HIS A 68 -0.73 17.19 -1.98
N PHE A 69 -0.95 15.86 -1.94
CA PHE A 69 -2.26 15.27 -1.71
C PHE A 69 -2.55 14.94 -0.24
N SER A 70 -1.58 15.07 0.67
CA SER A 70 -1.74 14.70 2.09
C SER A 70 -2.82 15.49 2.82
N ASP A 71 -3.12 16.70 2.36
CA ASP A 71 -4.17 17.56 2.92
C ASP A 71 -5.58 17.10 2.53
N LYS A 72 -5.71 16.27 1.47
CA LYS A 72 -7.00 15.85 0.90
C LYS A 72 -7.20 14.33 0.91
N ILE A 73 -6.13 13.55 0.98
CA ILE A 73 -6.12 12.09 0.92
C ILE A 73 -5.11 11.62 1.97
N ARG A 74 -5.44 10.61 2.77
CA ARG A 74 -4.43 9.87 3.54
C ARG A 74 -3.82 8.81 2.62
N PRO A 75 -2.63 9.04 2.02
CA PRO A 75 -2.10 8.14 1.01
C PRO A 75 -1.75 6.74 1.55
N THR A 76 -1.62 6.60 2.87
CA THR A 76 -1.39 5.33 3.56
C THR A 76 -2.55 4.35 3.43
N SER A 77 -3.79 4.79 3.18
CA SER A 77 -4.95 3.87 3.13
C SER A 77 -5.23 3.29 1.74
N LEU A 78 -4.77 3.95 0.67
CA LEU A 78 -5.12 3.58 -0.71
C LEU A 78 -4.15 2.59 -1.36
N MET A 79 -2.89 2.53 -0.90
CA MET A 79 -1.83 1.81 -1.60
C MET A 79 -1.31 0.56 -0.86
N ASP A 80 -1.63 0.41 0.42
CA ASP A 80 -0.81 -0.44 1.28
C ASP A 80 -1.50 -1.73 1.76
N GLN A 81 -2.76 -2.00 1.36
CA GLN A 81 -3.54 -3.20 1.76
C GLN A 81 -3.31 -3.61 3.22
N GLN A 82 -3.11 -2.64 4.13
CA GLN A 82 -2.69 -2.99 5.48
C GLN A 82 -3.89 -3.59 6.19
N ARG A 83 -3.72 -4.82 6.67
CA ARG A 83 -4.74 -5.57 7.39
C ARG A 83 -5.09 -4.81 8.65
N VAL A 84 -6.32 -4.36 8.75
CA VAL A 84 -6.87 -3.75 9.97
C VAL A 84 -7.20 -4.89 10.94
N GLY A 85 -6.17 -5.42 11.60
CA GLY A 85 -6.29 -6.54 12.54
C GLY A 85 -5.17 -7.58 12.36
N ILE A 86 -4.70 -8.14 13.49
CA ILE A 86 -3.65 -9.17 13.53
C ILE A 86 -4.33 -10.54 13.69
N PRO A 87 -4.06 -11.53 12.82
CA PRO A 87 -4.44 -12.91 13.09
C PRO A 87 -3.68 -13.39 14.34
N GLN A 88 -4.39 -13.73 15.41
CA GLN A 88 -3.75 -14.34 16.57
C GLN A 88 -3.61 -15.84 16.34
N GLU A 89 -2.37 -16.33 16.23
CA GLU A 89 -2.08 -17.76 16.00
C GLU A 89 -2.16 -18.63 17.27
N ASN A 90 -2.52 -18.05 18.43
CA ASN A 90 -2.63 -18.74 19.72
C ASN A 90 -3.94 -18.39 20.44
N LEU A 91 -5.05 -18.85 19.87
CA LEU A 91 -6.39 -18.60 20.42
C LEU A 91 -6.65 -19.52 21.62
N ASN A 92 -6.61 -18.97 22.82
CA ASN A 92 -7.34 -19.54 23.94
C ASN A 92 -8.82 -19.26 23.73
N ILE A 93 -9.68 -20.28 23.83
CA ILE A 93 -11.13 -20.12 23.73
C ILE A 93 -11.57 -19.10 24.79
N GLN A 94 -12.12 -17.98 24.32
CA GLN A 94 -12.74 -16.97 25.15
C GLN A 94 -14.24 -17.23 25.13
N ASN A 95 -14.77 -17.80 26.21
CA ASN A 95 -16.21 -18.02 26.32
C ASN A 95 -16.96 -16.69 26.13
N GLY A 96 -17.94 -16.69 25.22
CA GLY A 96 -18.86 -15.58 25.05
C GLY A 96 -19.64 -15.35 26.34
N ILE A 97 -19.76 -14.10 26.77
CA ILE A 97 -20.65 -13.72 27.86
C ILE A 97 -21.98 -13.34 27.20
N ALA A 98 -23.09 -13.94 27.66
CA ALA A 98 -24.41 -13.66 27.10
C ALA A 98 -24.72 -12.15 27.16
N GLY A 99 -25.06 -11.55 26.01
CA GLY A 99 -25.35 -10.12 25.88
C GLY A 99 -24.11 -9.22 25.71
N VAL A 100 -22.89 -9.77 25.65
CA VAL A 100 -21.66 -9.00 25.41
C VAL A 100 -21.09 -9.39 24.05
N MET A 101 -21.09 -8.44 23.12
CA MET A 101 -20.40 -8.58 21.83
C MET A 101 -18.91 -8.28 22.00
N LYS A 102 -18.06 -9.10 21.38
CA LYS A 102 -16.62 -8.81 21.23
C LYS A 102 -16.37 -8.46 19.78
N GLY A 103 -15.57 -7.42 19.56
CA GLY A 103 -15.26 -6.93 18.22
C GLY A 103 -14.05 -6.01 18.22
N ILE A 104 -13.79 -5.41 17.06
CA ILE A 104 -12.75 -4.42 16.87
C ILE A 104 -13.43 -3.06 16.80
N GLN A 105 -13.04 -2.14 17.68
CA GLN A 105 -13.45 -0.74 17.59
C GLN A 105 -12.43 0.03 16.75
N LEU A 106 -12.92 0.72 15.73
CA LEU A 106 -12.12 1.64 14.92
C LEU A 106 -12.59 3.05 15.23
N GLU A 107 -11.70 3.88 15.78
CA GLU A 107 -11.98 5.28 16.08
C GLU A 107 -11.16 6.17 15.16
N PHE A 108 -11.86 7.06 14.45
CA PHE A 108 -11.24 8.02 13.54
C PHE A 108 -11.32 9.43 14.14
N CYS A 109 -10.23 9.88 14.74
CA CYS A 109 -10.14 11.22 15.32
C CYS A 109 -9.88 12.28 14.24
N GLN A 110 -10.87 12.58 13.40
CA GLN A 110 -10.77 13.72 12.48
C GLN A 110 -12.01 14.60 12.53
N THR A 111 -11.82 15.89 12.78
CA THR A 111 -12.89 16.87 12.97
C THR A 111 -13.12 17.77 11.74
N THR A 112 -12.31 17.61 10.70
CA THR A 112 -12.26 18.56 9.56
C THR A 112 -12.53 17.93 8.21
N SER A 113 -12.70 16.60 8.11
CA SER A 113 -12.99 15.94 6.82
C SER A 113 -13.92 14.74 6.97
N PHE A 114 -14.60 14.40 5.88
CA PHE A 114 -15.42 13.20 5.76
C PHE A 114 -14.52 12.02 5.38
N LEU A 115 -14.57 10.95 6.17
CA LEU A 115 -13.85 9.71 5.88
C LEU A 115 -14.78 8.76 5.11
N ASP A 116 -14.34 8.35 3.92
CA ASP A 116 -14.90 7.19 3.22
C ASP A 116 -14.01 5.98 3.54
N PHE A 117 -14.55 5.02 4.31
CA PHE A 117 -13.82 3.86 4.81
C PHE A 117 -14.39 2.58 4.20
N PHE A 118 -13.53 1.78 3.58
CA PHE A 118 -13.90 0.51 2.95
C PHE A 118 -13.13 -0.65 3.58
N VAL A 119 -13.86 -1.68 4.02
CA VAL A 119 -13.30 -2.95 4.49
C VAL A 119 -13.38 -3.97 3.36
N SER A 120 -12.23 -4.48 2.92
CA SER A 120 -12.17 -5.42 1.79
C SER A 120 -12.49 -6.87 2.15
N SER A 121 -12.15 -7.31 3.36
CA SER A 121 -12.41 -8.69 3.81
C SER A 121 -12.49 -8.77 5.33
N ILE A 122 -13.43 -9.57 5.82
CA ILE A 122 -13.55 -9.93 7.24
C ILE A 122 -13.34 -11.43 7.35
N SER A 123 -12.47 -11.85 8.27
CA SER A 123 -12.23 -13.27 8.59
C SER A 123 -12.38 -13.46 10.09
N VAL A 124 -13.23 -14.39 10.50
CA VAL A 124 -13.49 -14.71 11.90
C VAL A 124 -13.02 -16.13 12.18
N GLN A 125 -12.42 -16.34 13.35
CA GLN A 125 -12.06 -17.68 13.82
C GLN A 125 -12.85 -17.98 15.09
N VAL A 126 -13.67 -19.03 15.01
CA VAL A 126 -14.65 -19.45 16.02
C VAL A 126 -14.61 -20.97 16.18
N ASP A 127 -15.05 -21.47 17.33
CA ASP A 127 -15.09 -22.91 17.66
C ASP A 127 -16.42 -23.58 17.24
N VAL A 128 -17.20 -22.93 16.39
CA VAL A 128 -18.50 -23.43 15.93
C VAL A 128 -18.50 -23.41 14.41
N THR A 129 -18.93 -24.53 13.81
CA THR A 129 -19.23 -24.62 12.38
C THR A 129 -20.65 -24.13 12.12
N GLY A 130 -20.80 -23.17 11.20
CA GLY A 130 -22.09 -22.58 10.88
C GLY A 130 -21.99 -21.13 10.39
N ASP A 131 -23.12 -20.56 10.02
CA ASP A 131 -23.22 -19.16 9.63
C ASP A 131 -23.19 -18.26 10.86
N ILE A 132 -22.28 -17.27 10.86
CA ILE A 132 -22.12 -16.30 11.93
C ILE A 132 -22.34 -14.91 11.38
N ASP A 133 -23.23 -14.17 12.03
CA ASP A 133 -23.50 -12.79 11.70
C ASP A 133 -22.49 -11.85 12.38
N VAL A 134 -21.75 -11.10 11.56
CA VAL A 134 -20.90 -10.00 12.00
C VAL A 134 -21.66 -8.70 11.82
N GLU A 135 -21.93 -8.02 12.93
CA GLU A 135 -22.67 -6.77 12.94
C GLU A 135 -21.74 -5.55 12.86
N VAL A 136 -22.06 -4.62 11.96
CA VAL A 136 -21.35 -3.34 11.81
C VAL A 136 -22.19 -2.24 12.47
N TRP A 137 -21.67 -1.70 13.56
CA TRP A 137 -22.35 -0.67 14.36
C TRP A 137 -21.70 0.71 14.19
N ASP A 138 -22.54 1.73 14.01
CA ASP A 138 -22.18 3.11 14.31
C ASP A 138 -22.35 3.33 15.82
N LEU A 139 -21.23 3.47 16.55
CA LEU A 139 -21.22 3.68 17.99
C LEU A 139 -21.60 5.10 18.41
N ILE A 140 -21.55 6.08 17.51
CA ILE A 140 -21.93 7.48 17.81
C ILE A 140 -23.46 7.60 17.78
N GLN A 141 -24.09 7.03 16.77
CA GLN A 141 -25.54 7.05 16.61
C GLN A 141 -26.23 5.84 17.26
N ASN A 142 -25.45 4.87 17.75
CA ASN A 142 -25.90 3.59 18.25
C ASN A 142 -26.86 2.88 17.27
N LYS A 143 -26.43 2.82 16.00
CA LYS A 143 -27.23 2.30 14.90
C LYS A 143 -26.52 1.13 14.23
N LEU A 144 -27.23 0.02 14.04
CA LEU A 144 -26.77 -1.06 13.18
C LEU A 144 -26.76 -0.57 11.73
N LEU A 145 -25.59 -0.56 11.11
CA LEU A 145 -25.41 -0.15 9.73
C LEU A 145 -25.60 -1.33 8.78
N ASP A 146 -25.03 -2.48 9.14
CA ASP A 146 -25.03 -3.67 8.28
C ASP A 146 -24.83 -4.95 9.10
N THR A 147 -25.22 -6.07 8.50
CA THR A 147 -25.01 -7.42 9.03
C THR A 147 -24.40 -8.28 7.94
N ILE A 148 -23.20 -8.79 8.17
CA ILE A 148 -22.45 -9.61 7.22
C ILE A 148 -22.41 -11.03 7.75
N THR A 149 -23.09 -11.95 7.07
CA THR A 149 -23.06 -13.37 7.41
C THR A 149 -21.81 -14.02 6.84
N ILE A 150 -20.99 -14.62 7.71
CA ILE A 150 -19.77 -15.34 7.37
C ILE A 150 -19.95 -16.80 7.75
N SER A 151 -19.81 -17.71 6.78
CA SER A 151 -19.80 -19.14 7.05
C SER A 151 -18.47 -19.53 7.71
N ALA A 152 -18.53 -19.87 8.99
CA ALA A 152 -17.41 -20.43 9.72
C ALA A 152 -17.26 -21.92 9.37
N VAL A 153 -16.10 -22.27 8.82
CA VAL A 153 -15.71 -23.65 8.45
C VAL A 153 -14.75 -24.19 9.49
#